data_AF-A0AAD5FDR3-F1
#
_entry.id   AF-A0AAD5FDR3-F1
#
_cell.length_a   1.000
_cell.length_b   1.000
_cell.length_c   1.000
_cell.angle_alpha   90.00
_cell.angle_beta   90.00
_cell.angle_gamma   90.00
#
_symmetry.space_group_name_H-M   'P 1'
#
loop_
_entity.id
_entity.type
_entity.pdbx_description
1 polymer ?
#
loop_
_entity_poly.entity_id
_entity_poly.type
_entity_poly.pdbx_seq_one_letter_code
_entity_poly.pdbx_strand_id
1 'polypeptide(L)'
;MLESIEMRGEEVVNIRKTKLNLVDLAGSERQKVTHTEGMLLKEASSINFSRMCLGFEVIAPADRVLVIRGQPAILGCQFTPDSKSDLSPLVITWQREENAEVIHSFYYQKHQLDFQSPYYRNRTTLFVSELHKGNATLRIEPVEPRDTGGYQCIVSNTKGTDKASMRLEYGAFYTEPRLSISRSGSTIKLLYEAEGFPKPEVKWFGENGEVLRDHTQFSEEVDGVGRAVGLYHVKSSYVSLSPSLNVTFTLKNQLLNQNLLRPISIIYGEESCHGESNTTALVVVCVLCALLLLFIIALLIKIKRTRRHGPNENGMNGNGMNGTLTHLHY
;
A
#
# COMPACT_ATOMS: atom_id res chain seq x y z
N MET A 1 23.80 -6.52 38.25
CA MET A 1 22.84 -6.19 39.32
C MET A 1 23.69 -5.94 40.56
N LEU A 2 23.72 -4.72 41.07
CA LEU A 2 24.48 -4.42 42.29
C LEU A 2 23.51 -4.46 43.47
N GLU A 3 23.91 -5.17 44.51
CA GLU A 3 23.22 -5.23 45.79
C GLU A 3 23.96 -4.32 46.77
N SER A 4 23.31 -3.27 47.24
CA SER A 4 23.77 -2.56 48.42
C SER A 4 23.09 -3.15 49.64
N ILE A 5 23.91 -3.59 50.58
CA ILE A 5 23.50 -4.17 51.85
C ILE A 5 23.85 -3.15 52.93
N GLU A 6 22.84 -2.66 53.63
CA GLU A 6 23.05 -1.78 54.78
C GLU A 6 23.06 -2.62 56.06
N MET A 7 24.23 -2.66 56.70
CA MET A 7 24.48 -3.40 57.94
C MET A 7 24.40 -2.44 59.13
N ARG A 8 23.73 -2.85 60.20
CA ARG A 8 23.80 -2.14 61.49
C ARG A 8 24.21 -3.14 62.57
N GLY A 9 25.52 -3.28 62.77
CA GLY A 9 26.10 -4.37 63.55
C GLY A 9 26.25 -5.64 62.69
N GLU A 10 26.06 -6.83 63.28
CA GLU A 10 26.13 -8.12 62.57
C GLU A 10 24.82 -8.51 61.85
N GLU A 11 23.78 -7.68 61.91
CA GLU A 11 22.48 -7.95 61.28
C GLU A 11 22.25 -7.08 60.03
N VAL A 12 21.77 -7.71 58.96
CA VAL A 12 21.42 -7.07 57.68
C VAL A 12 20.08 -6.36 57.82
N VAL A 13 20.05 -5.03 57.71
CA VAL A 13 18.84 -4.24 57.94
C VAL A 13 18.05 -3.99 56.64
N ASN A 14 18.73 -3.87 55.50
CA ASN A 14 18.04 -3.69 54.21
C ASN A 14 18.91 -4.11 53.02
N ILE A 15 18.28 -4.67 52.00
CA ILE A 15 18.93 -5.01 50.73
C ILE A 15 18.19 -4.28 49.61
N ARG A 16 18.85 -3.31 48.99
CA ARG A 16 18.32 -2.63 47.80
C ARG A 16 18.99 -3.19 46.55
N LYS A 17 18.17 -3.75 45.65
CA LYS A 17 18.59 -4.18 44.32
C LYS A 17 18.22 -3.11 43.31
N THR A 18 19.22 -2.48 42.70
CA THR A 18 19.02 -1.57 41.58
C THR A 18 19.64 -2.12 40.30
N LYS A 19 18.91 -1.92 39.19
CA LYS A 19 19.33 -2.27 37.84
C LYS A 19 19.86 -0.99 37.19
N LEU A 20 21.18 -0.79 37.18
CA LEU A 20 21.79 0.34 36.46
C LEU A 20 21.69 0.13 34.95
N ASN A 21 21.39 1.21 34.22
CA ASN A 21 21.46 1.27 32.78
C ASN A 21 22.84 1.80 32.35
N LEU A 22 23.33 1.36 31.19
CA LEU A 22 24.68 1.59 30.68
C LEU A 22 25.06 3.09 30.50
N VAL A 23 24.08 4.00 30.56
CA VAL A 23 24.27 5.45 30.45
C VAL A 23 24.86 6.06 31.74
N ASP A 24 24.58 5.46 32.89
CA ASP A 24 24.98 5.98 34.22
C ASP A 24 26.49 5.82 34.49
N LEU A 25 27.17 4.91 33.79
CA LEU A 25 28.60 4.66 33.95
C LEU A 25 29.48 5.66 33.17
N ALA A 26 28.94 6.34 32.15
CA ALA A 26 29.70 7.29 31.34
C ALA A 26 29.83 8.69 31.99
N GLY A 27 29.02 9.00 33.01
CA GLY A 27 29.03 10.29 33.70
C GLY A 27 30.03 10.40 34.86
N SER A 28 30.41 9.29 35.48
CA SER A 28 31.23 9.31 36.70
C SER A 28 32.74 9.44 36.45
N GLU A 29 33.24 8.98 35.30
CA GLU A 29 34.68 9.01 35.00
C GLU A 29 35.22 10.37 34.53
N ARG A 30 34.35 11.33 34.15
CA ARG A 30 34.77 12.69 33.74
C ARG A 30 34.77 13.73 34.86
N GLN A 31 34.26 13.41 36.05
CA GLN A 31 34.18 14.37 37.16
C GLN A 31 35.49 14.58 37.93
N LYS A 32 36.58 13.88 37.60
CA LYS A 32 37.86 14.00 38.33
C LYS A 32 38.86 15.03 37.78
N VAL A 33 38.57 15.73 36.67
CA VAL A 33 39.61 16.56 35.99
C VAL A 33 39.20 17.99 35.62
N THR A 34 37.96 18.45 35.83
CA THR A 34 37.63 19.86 35.56
C THR A 34 36.86 20.50 36.69
N HIS A 35 37.45 21.53 37.29
CA HIS A 35 36.90 22.45 38.30
C HIS A 35 35.78 23.35 37.72
N THR A 36 34.86 22.78 36.94
CA THR A 36 33.68 23.45 36.35
C THR A 36 32.39 22.95 36.99
N GLU A 37 32.47 22.55 38.25
CA GLU A 37 31.32 22.12 39.05
C GLU A 37 30.58 23.36 39.57
N GLY A 38 29.48 23.72 38.90
CA GLY A 38 28.54 24.74 39.38
C GLY A 38 27.95 25.67 38.32
N MET A 39 28.47 25.69 37.09
CA MET A 39 27.95 26.59 36.05
C MET A 39 26.83 25.94 35.22
N LEU A 40 27.00 24.68 34.80
CA LEU A 40 26.04 23.97 33.94
C LEU A 40 24.74 23.54 34.65
N LEU A 41 24.80 23.19 35.94
CA LEU A 41 23.59 22.92 36.74
C LEU A 41 22.85 24.22 37.13
N LYS A 42 23.58 25.33 37.30
CA LYS A 42 22.95 26.65 37.44
C LYS A 42 22.24 27.04 36.15
N GLU A 43 22.83 26.82 34.98
CA GLU A 43 22.19 27.02 33.67
C GLU A 43 20.96 26.14 33.48
N ALA A 44 21.02 24.83 33.78
CA ALA A 44 19.84 23.96 33.71
C ALA A 44 18.72 24.36 34.70
N SER A 45 19.09 24.82 35.91
CA SER A 45 18.13 25.35 36.88
C SER A 45 17.57 26.71 36.46
N SER A 46 18.35 27.55 35.77
CA SER A 46 17.92 28.87 35.26
C SER A 46 17.20 28.79 33.92
N ILE A 47 17.30 27.69 33.17
CA ILE A 47 16.40 27.39 32.04
C ILE A 47 14.99 27.03 32.55
N ASN A 48 14.87 26.34 33.70
CA ASN A 48 13.58 26.11 34.37
C ASN A 48 13.09 27.34 35.16
N PHE A 49 13.98 28.12 35.79
CA PHE A 49 13.60 29.35 36.51
C PHE A 49 13.35 30.55 35.59
N SER A 50 13.90 30.58 34.37
CA SER A 50 13.58 31.60 33.35
C SER A 50 12.17 31.42 32.76
N ARG A 51 11.56 30.23 32.92
CA ARG A 51 10.12 30.02 32.65
C ARG A 51 9.21 30.57 33.74
N MET A 52 9.78 31.06 34.85
CA MET A 52 9.04 31.60 36.00
C MET A 52 9.07 33.13 36.03
N CYS A 53 9.14 33.77 34.86
CA CYS A 53 8.55 35.11 34.68
C CYS A 53 7.04 34.91 34.47
N LEU A 54 6.22 35.55 35.29
CA LEU A 54 4.74 35.52 35.25
C LEU A 54 4.17 36.13 33.95
N GLY A 55 4.48 35.51 32.80
CA GLY A 55 4.02 35.90 31.48
C GLY A 55 2.80 35.09 31.05
N PHE A 56 1.96 35.70 30.22
CA PHE A 56 0.99 34.97 29.43
C PHE A 56 1.73 34.14 28.37
N GLU A 57 1.44 32.85 28.28
CA GLU A 57 2.07 31.92 27.34
C GLU A 57 0.99 31.16 26.58
N VAL A 58 1.28 30.83 25.32
CA VAL A 58 0.50 29.91 24.49
C VAL A 58 1.41 28.77 24.03
N ILE A 59 0.97 27.53 24.26
CA ILE A 59 1.74 26.31 24.02
C ILE A 59 0.97 25.38 23.09
N ALA A 60 1.67 24.85 22.09
CA ALA A 60 1.26 23.69 21.32
C ALA A 60 1.78 22.43 22.03
N PRO A 61 0.93 21.54 22.57
CA PRO A 61 1.40 20.34 23.26
C PRO A 61 2.18 19.39 22.36
N ALA A 62 1.93 19.43 21.05
CA ALA A 62 2.68 18.72 20.03
C ALA A 62 3.06 19.69 18.90
N ASP A 63 4.32 19.67 18.50
CA ASP A 63 4.85 20.43 17.37
C ASP A 63 4.43 19.82 16.01
N ARG A 64 4.07 18.53 16.01
CA ARG A 64 3.56 17.79 14.84
C ARG A 64 2.34 16.95 15.19
N VAL A 65 1.37 16.95 14.27
CA VAL A 65 0.14 16.15 14.39
C VAL A 65 -0.05 15.34 13.12
N LEU A 66 0.09 14.01 13.23
CA LEU A 66 -0.22 13.07 12.16
C LEU A 66 -1.72 12.75 12.19
N VAL A 67 -2.40 12.94 11.07
CA VAL A 67 -3.83 12.63 10.92
C VAL A 67 -4.02 11.63 9.79
N ILE A 68 -4.77 10.57 10.08
CA ILE A 68 -5.10 9.52 9.12
C ILE A 68 -6.43 9.86 8.44
N ARG A 69 -6.55 9.58 7.14
CA ARG A 69 -7.79 9.73 6.35
C ARG A 69 -9.01 9.24 7.13
N GLY A 70 -10.05 10.07 7.19
CA GLY A 70 -11.30 9.77 7.88
C GLY A 70 -11.28 10.02 9.39
N GLN A 71 -10.12 10.36 9.97
CA GLN A 71 -10.03 10.85 11.35
C GLN A 71 -10.04 12.38 11.38
N PRO A 72 -10.60 12.98 12.44
CA PRO A 72 -10.51 14.41 12.68
C PRO A 72 -9.09 14.82 13.06
N ALA A 73 -8.67 16.02 12.67
CA ALA A 73 -7.47 16.63 13.20
C ALA A 73 -7.79 17.32 14.52
N ILE A 74 -6.98 17.09 15.54
CA ILE A 74 -7.08 17.77 16.84
C ILE A 74 -5.81 18.61 17.03
N LEU A 75 -5.93 19.91 16.78
CA LEU A 75 -4.83 20.86 16.87
C LEU A 75 -4.80 21.47 18.27
N GLY A 76 -3.93 20.92 19.13
CA GLY A 76 -3.85 21.28 20.54
C GLY A 76 -3.29 22.68 20.78
N CYS A 77 -4.00 23.52 21.53
CA CYS A 77 -3.50 24.84 21.93
C CYS A 77 -3.88 25.11 23.39
N GLN A 78 -2.86 25.27 24.24
CA GLN A 78 -2.99 25.57 25.66
C GLN A 78 -2.50 26.98 25.94
N PHE A 79 -3.13 27.70 26.85
CA PHE A 79 -2.77 29.08 27.18
C PHE A 79 -2.97 29.38 28.67
N THR A 80 -2.28 30.39 29.19
CA THR A 80 -2.46 30.85 30.57
C THR A 80 -3.87 31.46 30.78
N PRO A 81 -4.80 30.80 31.50
CA PRO A 81 -6.17 31.29 31.63
C PRO A 81 -6.25 32.55 32.50
N ASP A 82 -7.33 33.32 32.35
CA ASP A 82 -7.62 34.44 33.26
C ASP A 82 -7.97 33.88 34.66
N SER A 83 -7.45 34.52 35.70
CA SER A 83 -7.69 34.14 37.10
C SER A 83 -9.17 34.18 37.48
N LYS A 84 -10.00 34.98 36.78
CA LYS A 84 -11.44 35.08 37.03
C LYS A 84 -12.28 34.14 36.17
N SER A 85 -11.66 33.33 35.29
CA SER A 85 -12.36 32.51 34.29
C SER A 85 -13.31 33.30 33.37
N ASP A 86 -13.15 34.63 33.29
CA ASP A 86 -13.93 35.49 32.41
C ASP A 86 -13.40 35.36 30.97
N LEU A 87 -14.30 35.03 30.04
CA LEU A 87 -14.00 34.87 28.62
C LEU A 87 -14.27 36.15 27.80
N SER A 88 -14.83 37.19 28.42
CA SER A 88 -15.10 38.47 27.75
C SER A 88 -13.88 39.09 27.05
N PRO A 89 -12.66 39.12 27.66
CA PRO A 89 -11.47 39.65 27.02
C PRO A 89 -10.75 38.65 26.11
N LEU A 90 -11.25 37.40 26.00
CA LEU A 90 -10.57 36.34 25.28
C LEU A 90 -10.75 36.50 23.77
N VAL A 91 -9.63 36.53 23.06
CA VAL A 91 -9.55 36.49 21.60
C VAL A 91 -8.70 35.30 21.20
N ILE A 92 -9.25 34.44 20.35
CA ILE A 92 -8.54 33.28 19.77
C ILE A 92 -8.63 33.38 18.26
N THR A 93 -7.49 33.24 17.60
CA THR A 93 -7.41 33.13 16.14
C THR A 93 -6.52 31.95 15.77
N TRP A 94 -7.11 31.01 15.04
CA TRP A 94 -6.39 29.97 14.32
C TRP A 94 -6.18 30.41 12.88
N GLN A 95 -4.95 30.33 12.41
CA GLN A 95 -4.60 30.67 11.04
C GLN A 95 -3.51 29.74 10.48
N ARG A 96 -3.39 29.70 9.16
CA ARG A 96 -2.26 29.06 8.48
C ARG A 96 -0.99 29.84 8.74
N GLU A 97 0.10 29.14 9.00
CA GLU A 97 1.40 29.77 9.26
C GLU A 97 2.00 30.38 7.97
N GLU A 98 1.73 29.77 6.82
CA GLU A 98 2.35 30.13 5.53
C GLU A 98 1.85 31.46 4.95
N ASN A 99 0.57 31.78 5.14
CA ASN A 99 -0.11 32.89 4.47
C ASN A 99 -1.13 33.63 5.35
N ALA A 100 -1.17 33.32 6.66
CA ALA A 100 -2.15 33.86 7.61
C ALA A 100 -3.62 33.68 7.19
N GLU A 101 -3.93 32.67 6.37
CA GLU A 101 -5.30 32.31 6.02
C GLU A 101 -6.07 31.95 7.29
N VAL A 102 -7.14 32.70 7.59
CA VAL A 102 -7.92 32.54 8.82
C VAL A 102 -8.74 31.24 8.76
N ILE A 103 -8.50 30.37 9.74
CA ILE A 103 -9.16 29.08 9.88
C ILE A 103 -10.36 29.19 10.81
N HIS A 104 -10.20 29.86 11.95
CA HIS A 104 -11.27 30.01 12.94
C HIS A 104 -10.96 31.16 13.89
N SER A 105 -11.95 32.00 14.19
CA SER A 105 -11.83 33.08 15.18
C SER A 105 -12.94 33.03 16.22
N PHE A 106 -12.59 33.34 17.46
CA PHE A 106 -13.51 33.41 18.60
C PHE A 106 -13.18 34.65 19.43
N TYR A 107 -14.16 35.56 19.56
CA TYR A 107 -14.07 36.75 20.41
C TYR A 107 -15.47 37.30 20.69
N TYR A 108 -15.61 38.08 21.76
CA TYR A 108 -16.91 38.45 22.35
C TYR A 108 -17.77 37.24 22.70
N GLN A 109 -17.12 36.18 23.18
CA GLN A 109 -17.75 34.92 23.60
C GLN A 109 -18.57 34.22 22.49
N LYS A 110 -18.24 34.50 21.22
CA LYS A 110 -18.91 33.91 20.06
C LYS A 110 -17.92 33.57 18.94
N HIS A 111 -18.31 32.63 18.09
CA HIS A 111 -17.60 32.35 16.85
C HIS A 111 -17.74 33.51 15.87
N GLN A 112 -16.65 33.86 15.19
CA GLN A 112 -16.53 35.02 14.33
C GLN A 112 -16.03 34.54 12.97
N LEU A 113 -16.96 34.06 12.14
CA LEU A 113 -16.64 33.30 10.93
C LEU A 113 -16.70 34.14 9.64
N ASP A 114 -16.94 35.46 9.75
CA ASP A 114 -17.08 36.35 8.59
C ASP A 114 -15.82 36.37 7.72
N PHE A 115 -14.64 36.32 8.35
CA PHE A 115 -13.33 36.26 7.68
C PHE A 115 -12.76 34.84 7.59
N GLN A 116 -13.51 33.81 7.99
CA GLN A 116 -13.08 32.43 7.84
C GLN A 116 -12.93 32.10 6.35
N SER A 117 -11.79 31.52 5.99
CA SER A 117 -11.56 31.05 4.63
C SER A 117 -12.68 30.10 4.20
N PRO A 118 -13.23 30.26 2.97
CA PRO A 118 -14.26 29.38 2.44
C PRO A 118 -13.91 27.89 2.51
N TYR A 119 -12.61 27.55 2.44
CA TYR A 119 -12.13 26.18 2.48
C TYR A 119 -12.29 25.49 3.86
N TYR A 120 -12.33 26.26 4.95
CA TYR A 120 -12.50 25.74 6.32
C TYR A 120 -13.94 25.86 6.85
N ARG A 121 -14.86 26.44 6.06
CA ARG A 121 -16.27 26.58 6.45
C ARG A 121 -16.90 25.22 6.71
N ASN A 122 -17.68 25.11 7.78
CA ASN A 122 -18.34 23.89 8.23
C ASN A 122 -17.40 22.72 8.55
N ARG A 123 -16.09 22.97 8.65
CA ARG A 123 -15.08 21.94 8.94
C ARG A 123 -14.39 22.12 10.27
N THR A 124 -14.60 23.25 10.95
CA THR A 124 -13.84 23.61 12.16
C THR A 124 -14.75 23.71 13.38
N THR A 125 -14.25 23.24 14.52
CA THR A 125 -14.96 23.36 15.80
C THR A 125 -13.97 23.64 16.92
N LEU A 126 -14.21 24.70 17.68
CA LEU A 126 -13.45 25.03 18.88
C LEU A 126 -14.09 24.35 20.10
N PHE A 127 -13.28 23.81 21.01
CA PHE A 127 -13.79 23.25 22.27
C PHE A 127 -14.14 24.36 23.27
N VAL A 128 -15.24 25.08 23.01
CA VAL A 128 -15.65 26.28 23.80
C VAL A 128 -15.76 25.97 25.30
N SER A 129 -16.21 24.76 25.66
CA SER A 129 -16.32 24.32 27.05
C SER A 129 -14.98 24.25 27.78
N GLU A 130 -13.85 24.18 27.08
CA GLU A 130 -12.52 24.03 27.67
C GLU A 130 -11.75 25.37 27.75
N LEU A 131 -12.29 26.45 27.19
CA LEU A 131 -11.61 27.77 27.14
C LEU A 131 -11.29 28.31 28.54
N HIS A 132 -12.20 28.15 29.51
CA HIS A 132 -11.99 28.60 30.88
C HIS A 132 -10.83 27.89 31.59
N LYS A 133 -10.44 26.70 31.10
CA LYS A 133 -9.29 25.92 31.60
C LYS A 133 -7.99 26.23 30.84
N GLY A 134 -8.00 27.21 29.93
CA GLY A 134 -6.84 27.55 29.13
C GLY A 134 -6.63 26.63 27.94
N ASN A 135 -7.69 26.06 27.35
CA ASN A 135 -7.56 25.15 26.21
C ASN A 135 -8.37 25.66 25.00
N ALA A 136 -7.65 26.14 23.99
CA ALA A 136 -8.15 26.67 22.72
C ALA A 136 -7.98 25.68 21.55
N THR A 137 -8.01 24.38 21.84
CA THR A 137 -7.85 23.32 20.83
C THR A 137 -8.88 23.43 19.72
N LEU A 138 -8.44 23.21 18.48
CA LEU A 138 -9.29 23.23 17.28
C LEU A 138 -9.44 21.82 16.71
N ARG A 139 -10.68 21.42 16.43
CA ARG A 139 -10.99 20.25 15.60
C ARG A 139 -11.15 20.68 14.15
N ILE A 140 -10.55 19.95 13.21
CA ILE A 140 -10.83 20.04 11.77
C ILE A 140 -11.38 18.70 11.28
N GLU A 141 -12.53 18.69 10.61
CA GLU A 141 -13.18 17.49 10.07
C GLU A 141 -14.20 17.81 8.95
N PRO A 142 -14.21 17.07 7.82
CA PRO A 142 -13.23 16.07 7.43
C PRO A 142 -11.86 16.71 7.18
N VAL A 143 -10.80 15.91 7.24
CA VAL A 143 -9.42 16.33 6.94
C VAL A 143 -9.03 15.85 5.54
N GLU A 144 -8.36 16.70 4.79
CA GLU A 144 -7.98 16.50 3.40
C GLU A 144 -6.46 16.71 3.21
N PRO A 145 -5.85 16.18 2.12
CA PRO A 145 -4.43 16.35 1.84
C PRO A 145 -3.96 17.82 1.89
N ARG A 146 -4.79 18.74 1.41
CA ARG A 146 -4.54 20.20 1.40
C ARG A 146 -4.42 20.81 2.80
N ASP A 147 -4.91 20.15 3.84
CA ASP A 147 -4.73 20.60 5.22
C ASP A 147 -3.28 20.40 5.71
N THR A 148 -2.46 19.60 5.02
CA THR A 148 -1.03 19.47 5.38
C THR A 148 -0.35 20.84 5.41
N GLY A 149 0.41 21.13 6.45
CA GLY A 149 1.13 22.40 6.57
C GLY A 149 1.24 22.94 7.99
N GLY A 150 1.69 24.20 8.08
CA GLY A 150 1.87 24.91 9.34
C GLY A 150 0.59 25.61 9.81
N TYR A 151 0.32 25.54 11.10
CA TYR A 151 -0.81 26.14 11.79
C TYR A 151 -0.31 26.98 12.96
N GLN A 152 -0.99 28.09 13.21
CA GLN A 152 -0.69 28.98 14.33
C GLN A 152 -1.95 29.26 15.14
N CYS A 153 -1.87 29.03 16.44
CA CYS A 153 -2.87 29.44 17.42
C CYS A 153 -2.39 30.72 18.08
N ILE A 154 -3.16 31.80 17.94
CA ILE A 154 -2.88 33.11 18.55
C ILE A 154 -3.97 33.35 19.60
N VAL A 155 -3.57 33.60 20.84
CA VAL A 155 -4.50 33.85 21.94
C VAL A 155 -4.15 35.17 22.60
N SER A 156 -5.18 35.95 22.96
CA SER A 156 -5.05 37.20 23.70
C SER A 156 -6.07 37.24 24.83
N ASN A 157 -5.65 37.67 26.02
CA ASN A 157 -6.54 37.97 27.15
C ASN A 157 -5.94 39.11 28.01
N THR A 158 -6.48 39.34 29.20
CA THR A 158 -6.02 40.38 30.14
C THR A 158 -4.57 40.24 30.60
N LYS A 159 -3.97 39.04 30.49
CA LYS A 159 -2.59 38.77 30.89
C LYS A 159 -1.58 39.02 29.75
N GLY A 160 -2.03 39.07 28.50
CA GLY A 160 -1.16 39.31 27.36
C GLY A 160 -1.64 38.65 26.07
N THR A 161 -0.74 38.60 25.08
CA THR A 161 -0.95 37.95 23.79
C THR A 161 0.29 37.13 23.46
N ASP A 162 0.08 35.91 23.00
CA ASP A 162 1.16 35.00 22.58
C ASP A 162 0.61 34.01 21.54
N LYS A 163 1.49 33.21 20.95
CA LYS A 163 1.15 32.27 19.89
C LYS A 163 1.98 30.99 19.93
N ALA A 164 1.36 29.89 19.50
CA ALA A 164 2.06 28.63 19.27
C ALA A 164 1.87 28.15 17.83
N SER A 165 2.91 27.53 17.28
CA SER A 165 2.90 26.92 15.96
C SER A 165 2.95 25.39 16.06
N MET A 166 2.34 24.70 15.09
CA MET A 166 2.45 23.26 14.90
C MET A 166 2.31 22.89 13.43
N ARG A 167 2.74 21.68 13.06
CA ARG A 167 2.61 21.16 11.71
C ARG A 167 1.62 19.99 11.65
N LEU A 168 0.65 20.06 10.76
CA LEU A 168 -0.23 18.93 10.45
C LEU A 168 0.37 18.12 9.28
N GLU A 169 0.44 16.81 9.47
CA GLU A 169 0.79 15.83 8.44
C GLU A 169 -0.43 14.95 8.16
N TYR A 170 -0.83 14.84 6.89
CA TYR A 170 -1.94 13.98 6.47
C TYR A 170 -1.42 12.68 5.87
N GLY A 171 -2.02 11.55 6.24
CA GLY A 171 -1.70 10.24 5.69
C GLY A 171 -2.95 9.44 5.33
N ALA A 172 -2.89 8.70 4.23
CA ALA A 172 -3.87 7.70 3.87
C ALA A 172 -3.16 6.37 3.57
N PHE A 173 -3.57 5.29 4.22
CA PHE A 173 -3.05 3.97 3.90
C PHE A 173 -3.33 3.66 2.43
N TYR A 174 -2.36 3.04 1.77
CA TYR A 174 -2.55 2.53 0.43
C TYR A 174 -3.54 1.37 0.45
N THR A 175 -4.46 1.38 -0.51
CA THR A 175 -5.38 0.27 -0.75
C THR A 175 -4.63 -1.00 -1.12
N GLU A 176 -5.32 -2.13 -0.98
CA GLU A 176 -4.83 -3.41 -1.46
C GLU A 176 -4.52 -3.31 -2.97
N PRO A 177 -3.26 -3.53 -3.42
CA PRO A 177 -2.90 -3.30 -4.81
C PRO A 177 -3.63 -4.26 -5.75
N ARG A 178 -4.38 -3.73 -6.71
CA ARG A 178 -5.11 -4.52 -7.69
C ARG A 178 -4.17 -5.00 -8.79
N LEU A 179 -4.01 -6.31 -8.93
CA LEU A 179 -3.22 -6.92 -9.99
C LEU A 179 -4.05 -7.07 -11.27
N SER A 180 -3.49 -6.63 -12.40
CA SER A 180 -3.95 -6.95 -13.75
C SER A 180 -2.82 -7.61 -14.54
N ILE A 181 -3.11 -8.72 -15.19
CA ILE A 181 -2.16 -9.49 -16.00
C ILE A 181 -2.62 -9.42 -17.45
N SER A 182 -1.71 -9.10 -18.35
CA SER A 182 -1.98 -9.09 -19.79
C SER A 182 -0.85 -9.75 -20.56
N ARG A 183 -1.18 -10.39 -21.67
CA ARG A 183 -0.22 -11.10 -22.53
C ARG A 183 -0.32 -10.58 -23.96
N SER A 184 0.83 -10.36 -24.58
CA SER A 184 0.94 -10.05 -26.01
C SER A 184 2.09 -10.88 -26.60
N GLY A 185 1.76 -11.90 -27.39
CA GLY A 185 2.73 -12.88 -27.86
C GLY A 185 3.42 -13.61 -26.71
N SER A 186 4.75 -13.57 -26.68
CA SER A 186 5.60 -14.10 -25.60
C SER A 186 5.79 -13.15 -24.42
N THR A 187 5.22 -11.94 -24.48
CA THR A 187 5.39 -10.93 -23.44
C THR A 187 4.25 -10.99 -22.42
N ILE A 188 4.59 -11.09 -21.13
CA ILE A 188 3.65 -10.87 -20.02
C ILE A 188 3.90 -9.50 -19.41
N LYS A 189 2.81 -8.78 -19.15
CA LYS A 189 2.80 -7.54 -18.39
C LYS A 189 1.97 -7.70 -17.13
N LEU A 190 2.60 -7.42 -15.99
CA LEU A 190 1.97 -7.25 -14.69
C LEU A 190 1.72 -5.77 -14.45
N LEU A 191 0.56 -5.42 -13.94
CA LEU A 191 0.19 -4.06 -13.56
C LEU A 191 -0.44 -4.08 -12.17
N TYR A 192 0.17 -3.38 -11.22
CA TYR A 192 -0.45 -3.07 -9.94
C TYR A 192 -0.99 -1.65 -9.91
N GLU A 193 -2.20 -1.52 -9.39
CA GLU A 193 -2.86 -0.24 -9.15
C GLU A 193 -3.26 -0.10 -7.69
N ALA A 194 -2.88 1.00 -7.04
CA ALA A 194 -3.24 1.29 -5.65
C ALA A 194 -3.45 2.79 -5.47
N GLU A 195 -4.18 3.20 -4.43
CA GLU A 195 -4.36 4.60 -4.07
C GLU A 195 -4.05 4.85 -2.59
N GLY A 196 -3.43 5.98 -2.26
CA GLY A 196 -3.03 6.32 -0.89
C GLY A 196 -2.34 7.68 -0.79
N PHE A 197 -1.80 8.03 0.37
CA PHE A 197 -1.09 9.30 0.57
C PHE A 197 -0.10 9.21 1.75
N PRO A 198 1.08 9.86 1.69
CA PRO A 198 1.67 10.61 0.58
C PRO A 198 2.24 9.67 -0.49
N LYS A 199 2.95 10.20 -1.49
CA LYS A 199 3.65 9.42 -2.53
C LYS A 199 4.46 8.26 -1.90
N PRO A 200 4.30 7.01 -2.37
CA PRO A 200 4.95 5.86 -1.78
C PRO A 200 6.30 5.55 -2.46
N GLU A 201 7.07 4.68 -1.84
CA GLU A 201 8.17 3.99 -2.50
C GLU A 201 7.65 2.69 -3.13
N VAL A 202 7.94 2.46 -4.41
CA VAL A 202 7.51 1.27 -5.15
C VAL A 202 8.72 0.60 -5.77
N LYS A 203 8.84 -0.72 -5.59
CA LYS A 203 9.91 -1.55 -6.17
C LYS A 203 9.40 -2.92 -6.58
N TRP A 204 10.03 -3.50 -7.58
CA TRP A 204 9.87 -4.89 -7.97
C TRP A 204 11.16 -5.65 -7.72
N PHE A 205 11.05 -6.85 -7.16
CA PHE A 205 12.18 -7.74 -6.89
C PHE A 205 12.05 -9.02 -7.70
N GLY A 206 13.16 -9.52 -8.23
CA GLY A 206 13.24 -10.85 -8.80
C GLY A 206 13.41 -11.93 -7.73
N GLU A 207 13.56 -13.17 -8.17
CA GLU A 207 13.70 -14.34 -7.31
C GLU A 207 14.93 -14.28 -6.40
N ASN A 208 16.03 -13.66 -6.87
CA ASN A 208 17.27 -13.54 -6.11
C ASN A 208 17.34 -12.23 -5.31
N GLY A 209 16.24 -11.48 -5.23
CA GLY A 209 16.16 -10.20 -4.51
C GLY A 209 16.79 -9.03 -5.26
N GLU A 210 17.15 -9.19 -6.54
CA GLU A 210 17.58 -8.10 -7.40
C GLU A 210 16.43 -7.14 -7.71
N VAL A 211 16.71 -5.83 -7.73
CA VAL A 211 15.72 -4.81 -8.11
C VAL A 211 15.52 -4.86 -9.62
N LEU A 212 14.28 -5.09 -10.04
CA LEU A 212 13.89 -5.17 -11.43
C LEU A 212 13.55 -3.79 -11.98
N ARG A 213 13.81 -3.59 -13.28
CA ARG A 213 13.39 -2.38 -13.98
C ARG A 213 11.89 -2.41 -14.22
N ASP A 214 11.19 -1.50 -13.54
CA ASP A 214 9.76 -1.32 -13.67
C ASP A 214 9.40 -0.02 -14.40
N HIS A 215 8.11 0.11 -14.71
CA HIS A 215 7.51 1.35 -15.17
C HIS A 215 6.42 1.77 -14.18
N THR A 216 6.79 2.65 -13.25
CA THR A 216 5.88 3.22 -12.25
C THR A 216 5.47 4.65 -12.61
N GLN A 217 4.16 4.89 -12.56
CA GLN A 217 3.53 6.19 -12.74
C GLN A 217 2.76 6.56 -11.47
N PHE A 218 2.87 7.83 -11.10
CA PHE A 218 2.11 8.42 -10.02
C PHE A 218 1.22 9.51 -10.61
N SER A 219 -0.07 9.45 -10.31
CA SER A 219 -1.02 10.51 -10.59
C SER A 219 -1.50 11.07 -9.26
N GLU A 220 -1.55 12.39 -9.14
CA GLU A 220 -2.10 13.09 -7.97
C GLU A 220 -3.20 14.01 -8.47
N GLU A 221 -4.30 14.10 -7.72
CA GLU A 221 -5.31 15.12 -7.98
C GLU A 221 -4.87 16.43 -7.32
N VAL A 222 -4.74 17.47 -8.14
CA VAL A 222 -4.17 18.76 -7.76
C VAL A 222 -5.13 19.88 -8.15
N ASP A 223 -5.28 20.89 -7.30
CA ASP A 223 -6.08 22.08 -7.62
C ASP A 223 -5.43 22.96 -8.70
N GLY A 224 -6.15 23.98 -9.18
CA GLY A 224 -5.65 24.93 -10.19
C GLY A 224 -4.41 25.76 -9.77
N VAL A 225 -3.91 25.59 -8.54
CA VAL A 225 -2.75 26.29 -7.97
C VAL A 225 -1.63 25.30 -7.61
N GLY A 226 -1.77 24.01 -7.94
CA GLY A 226 -0.69 23.05 -7.68
C GLY A 226 -0.75 22.37 -6.31
N ARG A 227 -1.85 22.48 -5.54
CA ARG A 227 -1.99 21.83 -4.22
C ARG A 227 -2.72 20.50 -4.29
N ALA A 228 -2.22 19.49 -3.58
CA ALA A 228 -2.85 18.18 -3.48
C ALA A 228 -4.26 18.28 -2.90
N VAL A 229 -5.26 17.80 -3.63
CA VAL A 229 -6.67 17.74 -3.20
C VAL A 229 -7.18 16.30 -3.06
N GLY A 230 -6.49 15.34 -3.66
CA GLY A 230 -6.85 13.93 -3.61
C GLY A 230 -5.69 13.02 -3.20
N LEU A 231 -5.91 11.72 -3.38
CA LEU A 231 -4.91 10.70 -3.11
C LEU A 231 -3.96 10.52 -4.30
N TYR A 232 -2.80 9.93 -4.04
CA TYR A 232 -1.94 9.41 -5.09
C TYR A 232 -2.55 8.14 -5.65
N HIS A 233 -2.70 8.08 -6.97
CA HIS A 233 -2.96 6.86 -7.72
C HIS A 233 -1.64 6.35 -8.28
N VAL A 234 -1.27 5.13 -7.89
CA VAL A 234 -0.06 4.45 -8.29
C VAL A 234 -0.40 3.45 -9.37
N LYS A 235 0.31 3.47 -10.48
CA LYS A 235 0.29 2.43 -11.51
C LYS A 235 1.71 1.93 -11.74
N SER A 236 2.01 0.71 -11.33
CA SER A 236 3.34 0.14 -11.48
C SER A 236 3.28 -1.12 -12.32
N SER A 237 4.09 -1.18 -13.38
CA SER A 237 4.10 -2.32 -14.29
C SER A 237 5.48 -2.91 -14.49
N TYR A 238 5.49 -4.23 -14.61
CA TYR A 238 6.67 -5.01 -14.92
C TYR A 238 6.38 -5.92 -16.11
N VAL A 239 7.35 -6.02 -17.03
CA VAL A 239 7.20 -6.73 -18.30
C VAL A 239 8.30 -7.78 -18.40
N SER A 240 7.92 -9.02 -18.73
CA SER A 240 8.86 -10.13 -18.91
C SER A 240 8.57 -10.90 -20.19
N LEU A 241 9.63 -11.48 -20.75
CA LEU A 241 9.60 -12.40 -21.90
C LEU A 241 9.75 -13.87 -21.47
N SER A 242 10.01 -14.12 -20.19
CA SER A 242 10.27 -15.46 -19.67
C SER A 242 8.96 -16.24 -19.49
N PRO A 243 8.93 -17.55 -19.85
CA PRO A 243 7.75 -18.42 -19.70
C PRO A 243 7.43 -18.75 -18.23
N SER A 244 8.43 -18.62 -17.36
CA SER A 244 8.28 -18.64 -15.92
C SER A 244 8.74 -17.30 -15.34
N LEU A 245 7.97 -16.80 -14.39
CA LEU A 245 8.23 -15.54 -13.71
C LEU A 245 8.00 -15.71 -12.22
N ASN A 246 8.97 -15.29 -11.41
CA ASN A 246 8.86 -15.20 -9.96
C ASN A 246 9.33 -13.82 -9.50
N VAL A 247 8.40 -12.96 -9.11
CA VAL A 247 8.68 -11.55 -8.77
C VAL A 247 7.87 -11.10 -7.58
N THR A 248 8.39 -10.14 -6.83
CA THR A 248 7.72 -9.53 -5.69
C THR A 248 7.55 -8.04 -5.90
N PHE A 249 6.29 -7.58 -5.92
CA PHE A 249 5.96 -6.17 -5.86
C PHE A 249 6.02 -5.67 -4.41
N THR A 250 6.55 -4.47 -4.22
CA THR A 250 6.57 -3.79 -2.91
C THR A 250 6.07 -2.35 -3.03
N LEU A 251 5.24 -1.95 -2.07
CA LEU A 251 4.78 -0.58 -1.88
C LEU A 251 4.95 -0.19 -0.41
N LYS A 252 5.69 0.88 -0.16
CA LYS A 252 5.97 1.38 1.19
C LYS A 252 5.44 2.80 1.39
N ASN A 253 4.54 2.97 2.34
CA ASN A 253 4.14 4.27 2.89
C ASN A 253 4.96 4.55 4.15
N GLN A 254 5.98 5.39 4.02
CA GLN A 254 6.89 5.69 5.13
C GLN A 254 6.22 6.47 6.26
N LEU A 255 5.29 7.38 5.93
CA LEU A 255 4.60 8.21 6.92
C LEU A 255 3.78 7.36 7.89
N LEU A 256 3.08 6.35 7.36
CA LEU A 256 2.20 5.47 8.14
C LEU A 256 2.86 4.13 8.50
N ASN A 257 4.15 3.95 8.23
CA ASN A 257 4.87 2.68 8.40
C ASN A 257 4.16 1.46 7.76
N GLN A 258 3.49 1.66 6.62
CA GLN A 258 2.82 0.59 5.88
C GLN A 258 3.77 -0.01 4.85
N ASN A 259 3.85 -1.34 4.81
CA ASN A 259 4.60 -2.07 3.80
C ASN A 259 3.74 -3.18 3.21
N LEU A 260 3.51 -3.12 1.89
CA LEU A 260 2.73 -4.09 1.13
C LEU A 260 3.69 -4.88 0.26
N LEU A 261 3.81 -6.18 0.52
CA LEU A 261 4.62 -7.12 -0.28
C LEU A 261 3.71 -8.10 -0.99
N ARG A 262 3.82 -8.21 -2.31
CA ARG A 262 2.99 -9.08 -3.14
C ARG A 262 3.84 -9.95 -4.06
N PRO A 263 4.20 -11.17 -3.62
CA PRO A 263 4.87 -12.14 -4.48
C PRO A 263 3.89 -12.65 -5.54
N ILE A 264 4.41 -12.84 -6.76
CA ILE A 264 3.70 -13.37 -7.92
C ILE A 264 4.60 -14.42 -8.56
N SER A 265 4.04 -15.60 -8.78
CA SER A 265 4.67 -16.65 -9.57
C SER A 265 3.73 -17.04 -10.71
N ILE A 266 4.20 -16.89 -11.95
CA ILE A 266 3.45 -17.27 -13.16
C ILE A 266 4.29 -18.26 -13.94
N ILE A 267 3.69 -19.38 -14.29
CA ILE A 267 4.26 -20.34 -15.24
C ILE A 267 3.21 -20.50 -16.33
N TYR A 268 3.58 -20.25 -17.58
CA TYR A 268 2.72 -20.52 -18.72
C TYR A 268 3.52 -21.29 -19.76
N GLY A 269 2.99 -22.46 -20.14
CA GLY A 269 3.56 -23.24 -21.22
C GLY A 269 3.19 -22.62 -22.57
N GLU A 270 4.10 -22.73 -23.54
CA GLU A 270 3.63 -22.95 -24.90
C GLU A 270 2.86 -24.29 -24.86
N GLU A 271 1.53 -24.23 -24.94
CA GLU A 271 0.81 -25.38 -25.46
C GLU A 271 1.33 -25.59 -26.88
N SER A 272 2.30 -26.48 -27.04
CA SER A 272 2.53 -27.10 -28.33
C SER A 272 1.25 -27.86 -28.62
N CYS A 273 0.42 -27.30 -29.50
CA CYS A 273 -0.56 -28.08 -30.23
C CYS A 273 0.21 -29.05 -31.14
N HIS A 274 0.88 -30.05 -30.56
CA HIS A 274 0.99 -31.35 -31.19
C HIS A 274 -0.40 -31.97 -31.15
N GLY A 275 -1.33 -31.38 -31.92
CA GLY A 275 -2.27 -32.22 -32.61
C GLY A 275 -1.39 -33.16 -33.44
N GLU A 276 -1.28 -34.42 -33.01
CA GLU A 276 -0.84 -35.48 -33.90
C GLU A 276 -1.62 -35.26 -35.19
N SER A 277 -0.92 -34.75 -36.19
CA SER A 277 -1.54 -34.46 -37.46
C SER A 277 -1.96 -35.82 -37.99
N ASN A 278 -3.27 -36.08 -38.01
CA ASN A 278 -3.88 -37.26 -38.63
C ASN A 278 -3.45 -37.45 -40.10
N THR A 279 -2.61 -36.57 -40.65
CA THR A 279 -1.90 -36.73 -41.91
C THR A 279 -1.04 -37.98 -41.94
N THR A 280 -0.35 -38.36 -40.86
CA THR A 280 0.45 -39.61 -40.85
C THR A 280 -0.45 -40.84 -40.93
N ALA A 281 -1.53 -40.88 -40.15
CA ALA A 281 -2.52 -41.95 -40.19
C ALA A 281 -3.25 -42.03 -41.55
N LEU A 282 -3.66 -40.88 -42.12
CA LEU A 282 -4.29 -40.81 -43.44
C LEU A 282 -3.35 -41.30 -44.55
N VAL A 283 -2.07 -40.91 -44.51
CA VAL A 283 -1.08 -41.37 -45.50
C VAL A 283 -0.89 -42.89 -45.40
N VAL A 284 -0.81 -43.45 -44.18
CA VAL A 284 -0.69 -44.90 -43.97
C VAL A 284 -1.94 -45.64 -44.48
N VAL A 285 -3.14 -45.15 -44.17
CA VAL A 285 -4.40 -45.73 -44.65
C VAL A 285 -4.48 -45.69 -46.19
N CYS A 286 -4.10 -44.56 -46.81
CA CYS A 286 -4.07 -44.43 -48.27
C CYS A 286 -3.09 -45.42 -48.93
N VAL A 287 -1.91 -45.63 -48.35
CA VAL A 287 -0.93 -46.60 -48.84
C VAL A 287 -1.46 -48.03 -48.71
N LEU A 288 -2.07 -48.39 -47.58
CA LEU A 288 -2.67 -49.71 -47.38
C LEU A 288 -3.81 -49.99 -48.35
N CYS A 289 -4.68 -49.00 -48.60
CA CYS A 289 -5.74 -49.10 -49.60
C CYS A 289 -5.19 -49.28 -51.02
N ALA A 290 -4.13 -48.56 -51.39
CA ALA A 290 -3.48 -48.72 -52.70
C ALA A 290 -2.88 -50.12 -52.88
N LEU A 291 -2.22 -50.66 -51.86
CA LEU A 291 -1.66 -52.01 -51.89
C LEU A 291 -2.75 -53.09 -52.00
N LEU A 292 -3.87 -52.93 -51.28
CA LEU A 292 -5.02 -53.83 -51.39
C LEU A 292 -5.64 -53.81 -52.79
N LEU A 293 -5.79 -52.63 -53.39
CA LEU A 293 -6.31 -52.50 -54.76
C LEU A 293 -5.38 -53.21 -55.77
N LEU A 294 -4.07 -53.02 -55.66
CA LEU A 294 -3.10 -53.71 -56.52
C LEU A 294 -3.16 -55.23 -56.34
N PHE A 295 -3.34 -55.71 -55.11
CA PHE A 295 -3.51 -57.14 -54.83
C PHE A 295 -4.80 -57.71 -55.43
N ILE A 296 -5.92 -57.00 -55.30
CA ILE A 296 -7.21 -57.39 -55.90
C ILE A 296 -7.08 -57.42 -57.43
N ILE A 297 -6.46 -56.41 -58.05
CA ILE A 297 -6.21 -56.37 -59.49
C ILE A 297 -5.35 -57.58 -59.92
N ALA A 298 -4.30 -57.90 -59.17
CA ALA A 298 -3.46 -59.06 -59.44
C ALA A 298 -4.24 -60.39 -59.35
N LEU A 299 -5.12 -60.53 -58.35
CA LEU A 299 -6.01 -61.69 -58.21
C LEU A 299 -6.99 -61.80 -59.39
N LEU A 300 -7.61 -60.69 -59.80
CA LEU A 300 -8.51 -60.66 -60.95
C LEU A 300 -7.79 -61.03 -62.25
N ILE A 301 -6.56 -60.56 -62.44
CA ILE A 301 -5.72 -60.97 -63.58
C ILE A 301 -5.40 -62.47 -63.50
N LYS A 302 -5.10 -63.01 -62.32
CA LYS A 302 -4.79 -64.43 -62.11
C LYS A 302 -6.00 -65.33 -62.37
N ILE A 303 -7.19 -64.93 -61.91
CA ILE A 303 -8.48 -65.61 -62.17
C ILE A 303 -8.84 -65.56 -63.66
N LYS A 304 -8.63 -64.41 -64.32
CA LYS A 304 -8.86 -64.26 -65.76
C LYS A 304 -7.88 -65.09 -66.59
N ARG A 305 -6.64 -65.29 -66.11
CA ARG A 305 -5.64 -66.19 -66.71
C ARG A 305 -5.99 -67.67 -66.52
N THR A 306 -6.45 -68.08 -65.34
CA THR A 306 -6.85 -69.48 -65.08
C THR A 306 -8.12 -69.87 -65.82
N ARG A 307 -9.08 -68.95 -66.01
CA ARG A 307 -10.26 -69.21 -66.87
C ARG A 307 -9.94 -69.36 -68.37
N ARG A 308 -8.75 -68.99 -68.84
CA ARG A 308 -8.32 -69.22 -70.24
C ARG A 308 -7.63 -70.57 -70.47
N HIS A 309 -7.34 -71.35 -69.42
CA HIS A 309 -6.69 -72.66 -69.52
C HIS A 309 -7.37 -73.68 -68.59
N GLY A 310 -8.37 -74.40 -69.11
CA GLY A 310 -8.91 -75.64 -68.54
C GLY A 310 -9.77 -76.38 -69.59
N PRO A 311 -9.76 -77.74 -69.66
CA PRO A 311 -9.81 -78.52 -70.91
C PRO A 311 -11.17 -79.22 -71.24
N ASN A 312 -11.30 -79.67 -72.50
CA ASN A 312 -12.35 -80.54 -73.07
C ASN A 312 -12.28 -82.00 -72.55
N GLU A 313 -13.42 -82.67 -72.33
CA GLU A 313 -13.98 -83.75 -73.18
C GLU A 313 -15.13 -84.56 -72.52
N ASN A 314 -16.23 -84.66 -73.26
CA ASN A 314 -17.12 -85.80 -73.56
C ASN A 314 -17.55 -86.85 -72.50
N GLY A 315 -18.87 -87.06 -72.42
CA GLY A 315 -19.42 -88.43 -72.53
C GLY A 315 -20.48 -88.92 -71.52
N MET A 316 -21.74 -88.53 -71.75
CA MET A 316 -22.98 -89.34 -71.66
C MET A 316 -23.68 -89.76 -70.35
N ASN A 317 -24.99 -89.46 -70.40
CA ASN A 317 -26.18 -90.20 -69.95
C ASN A 317 -26.72 -90.06 -68.52
N GLY A 318 -28.02 -89.72 -68.47
CA GLY A 318 -28.93 -90.20 -67.42
C GLY A 318 -29.96 -89.19 -66.91
N ASN A 319 -31.12 -89.15 -67.59
CA ASN A 319 -32.47 -88.80 -67.12
C ASN A 319 -32.71 -88.19 -65.72
N GLY A 320 -33.63 -87.22 -65.66
CA GLY A 320 -34.54 -87.13 -64.51
C GLY A 320 -35.09 -85.74 -64.17
N MET A 321 -36.25 -85.41 -64.75
CA MET A 321 -37.40 -84.73 -64.13
C MET A 321 -37.25 -83.39 -63.37
N ASN A 322 -37.92 -82.40 -63.97
CA ASN A 322 -38.97 -81.53 -63.42
C ASN A 322 -38.66 -80.56 -62.26
N GLY A 323 -38.93 -79.28 -62.55
CA GLY A 323 -39.93 -78.54 -61.77
C GLY A 323 -39.56 -77.12 -61.35
N THR A 324 -40.03 -76.13 -62.14
CA THR A 324 -40.68 -74.85 -61.72
C THR A 324 -39.89 -73.87 -60.81
N LEU A 325 -39.85 -72.56 -61.05
CA LEU A 325 -40.97 -71.63 -61.31
C LEU A 325 -40.41 -70.23 -61.75
N THR A 326 -40.98 -69.62 -62.82
CA THR A 326 -41.32 -68.18 -63.05
C THR A 326 -40.26 -67.08 -62.72
N HIS A 327 -39.69 -66.25 -63.63
CA HIS A 327 -40.21 -65.38 -64.72
C HIS A 327 -41.46 -64.57 -64.30
N LEU A 328 -41.51 -63.24 -64.23
CA LEU A 328 -41.13 -62.17 -65.17
C LEU A 328 -41.04 -60.83 -64.40
N HIS A 329 -40.01 -60.02 -64.63
CA HIS A 329 -40.01 -58.78 -65.43
C HIS A 329 -41.03 -57.70 -64.99
N TYR A 330 -40.53 -56.56 -64.50
CA TYR A 330 -40.14 -55.45 -65.37
C TYR A 330 -38.94 -54.69 -64.81
#